data_AF-A0A6P0XN90-F1
#
_entry.id   AF-A0A6P0XN90-F1
#
_cell.length_a   1.000
_cell.length_b   1.000
_cell.length_c   1.000
_cell.angle_alpha   90.00
_cell.angle_beta   90.00
_cell.angle_gamma   90.00
#
_symmetry.space_group_name_H-M   'P 1'
#
loop_
_entity.id
_entity.type
_entity.pdbx_description
1 polymer ?
#
loop_
_entity_poly.entity_id
_entity_poly.type
_entity_poly.pdbx_seq_one_letter_code
_entity_poly.pdbx_strand_id
1 'polypeptide(L)' 'QARAIENTCYIIAPAQTGNHYGRRQTHGHAMIVDPWGLILADTEDKPGVAIAEINPSRLEQVRRQMPSLQHRVFT' A
#
# COMPACT_ATOMS: atom_id res chain seq x y z
N GLN A 1 3.82 -2.46 -2.24
CA GLN A 1 3.86 -1.79 -3.56
C GLN A 1 3.28 -2.64 -4.69
N ALA A 2 3.82 -3.84 -4.99
CA ALA A 2 3.36 -4.67 -6.13
C ALA A 2 1.83 -4.84 -6.25
N ARG A 3 1.15 -5.17 -5.13
CA ARG A 3 -0.32 -5.31 -5.10
C ARG A 3 -1.09 -4.04 -5.47
N ALA A 4 -0.55 -2.88 -5.15
CA ALA A 4 -1.16 -1.59 -5.48
C ALA A 4 -1.09 -1.33 -7.00
N ILE A 5 0.07 -1.63 -7.61
CA ILE A 5 0.34 -1.44 -9.05
C ILE A 5 -0.50 -2.42 -9.88
N GLU A 6 -0.42 -3.72 -9.59
CA GLU A 6 -1.05 -4.75 -10.43
C GLU A 6 -2.59 -4.67 -10.42
N ASN A 7 -3.15 -4.13 -9.33
CA ASN A 7 -4.60 -3.97 -9.17
C ASN A 7 -5.05 -2.52 -9.34
N THR A 8 -4.13 -1.58 -9.60
CA THR A 8 -4.40 -0.14 -9.66
C THR A 8 -5.31 0.31 -8.51
N CYS A 9 -4.87 0.09 -7.28
CA CYS A 9 -5.64 0.39 -6.08
C CYS A 9 -4.78 0.95 -4.96
N TYR A 10 -5.41 1.68 -4.05
CA TYR A 10 -4.80 2.04 -2.79
C TYR A 10 -4.64 0.78 -1.92
N ILE A 11 -3.51 0.65 -1.24
CA ILE A 11 -3.26 -0.41 -0.26
C ILE A 11 -3.02 0.22 1.10
N ILE A 12 -3.75 -0.25 2.11
CA ILE A 12 -3.54 0.06 3.52
C ILE A 12 -2.97 -1.21 4.16
N ALA A 13 -1.73 -1.14 4.63
CA ALA A 13 -0.99 -2.27 5.16
C ALA A 13 -0.60 -2.01 6.62
N PRO A 14 -1.49 -2.27 7.59
CA PRO A 14 -1.15 -2.15 9.00
C PRO A 14 -0.16 -3.25 9.43
N ALA A 15 0.74 -2.92 10.34
CA ALA A 15 1.77 -3.85 10.82
C ALA A 15 2.07 -3.66 12.31
N GLN A 16 2.55 -4.73 12.94
CA GLN A 16 3.15 -4.68 14.28
C GLN A 16 4.64 -4.33 14.16
N THR A 17 5.18 -3.62 15.15
CA THR A 17 6.62 -3.33 15.23
C THR A 17 7.22 -3.70 16.60
N GLY A 18 8.54 -3.84 16.66
CA GLY A 18 9.30 -4.07 17.88
C GLY A 18 9.46 -5.54 18.27
N ASN A 19 9.87 -5.77 19.51
CA ASN A 19 10.09 -7.10 20.09
C ASN A 19 8.91 -7.51 20.98
N HIS A 20 8.39 -8.71 20.74
CA HIS A 20 7.25 -9.30 21.44
C HIS A 20 7.73 -10.46 22.30
N TYR A 21 7.57 -10.33 23.62
CA TYR A 21 7.91 -11.38 24.60
C TYR A 21 9.35 -11.92 24.48
N GLY A 22 10.28 -11.11 23.95
CA GLY A 22 11.70 -11.41 23.82
C GLY A 22 12.08 -12.44 22.75
N ARG A 23 11.11 -13.08 22.08
CA ARG A 23 11.35 -14.19 21.12
C ARG A 23 10.87 -13.90 19.70
N ARG A 24 10.10 -12.84 19.49
CA ARG A 24 9.53 -12.49 18.18
C ARG A 24 9.77 -11.03 17.89
N GLN A 25 10.56 -10.73 16.86
CA GLN A 25 10.71 -9.39 16.32
C GLN A 25 9.81 -9.23 15.10
N THR A 26 9.09 -8.11 15.03
CA THR A 26 8.25 -7.76 13.87
C THR A 26 8.84 -6.55 13.17
N HIS A 27 8.79 -6.57 11.83
CA HIS A 27 9.47 -5.59 10.99
C HIS A 27 8.92 -4.16 11.12
N GLY A 28 7.65 -3.98 11.49
CA GLY A 28 6.97 -2.70 11.40
C GLY A 28 6.53 -2.42 9.97
N HIS A 29 6.77 -1.18 9.52
CA HIS A 29 6.42 -0.66 8.22
C HIS A 29 4.92 -0.69 7.92
N ALA A 30 4.11 -0.24 8.89
CA ALA A 30 2.72 0.02 8.62
C ALA A 30 2.64 1.17 7.62
N MET A 31 2.01 0.96 6.46
CA MET A 31 2.11 1.91 5.35
C MET A 31 0.82 2.03 4.54
N ILE A 32 0.72 3.15 3.82
CA ILE A 32 -0.33 3.43 2.84
C ILE A 32 0.35 3.68 1.49
N VAL A 33 -0.15 3.01 0.43
CA VAL A 33 0.42 3.07 -0.91
C VAL A 33 -0.64 3.50 -1.92
N ASP A 34 -0.30 4.38 -2.86
CA ASP A 34 -1.17 4.84 -3.95
C ASP A 34 -1.29 3.80 -5.08
N PRO A 35 -2.25 3.95 -6.01
CA PRO A 35 -2.45 3.04 -7.15
C PRO A 35 -1.26 2.94 -8.12
N TRP A 36 -0.32 3.89 -8.09
CA TRP A 36 0.91 3.88 -8.89
C TRP A 36 2.09 3.21 -8.16
N GLY A 37 1.88 2.77 -6.92
CA GLY A 37 2.91 2.16 -6.07
C GLY A 37 3.71 3.15 -5.22
N LEU A 38 3.35 4.43 -5.20
CA LEU A 38 3.99 5.43 -4.36
C LEU A 38 3.60 5.20 -2.89
N ILE A 39 4.58 5.16 -1.99
CA ILE A 39 4.31 5.13 -0.54
C ILE A 39 3.91 6.54 -0.11
N LEU A 40 2.68 6.68 0.40
CA LEU A 40 2.13 7.95 0.86
C LEU A 40 2.45 8.21 2.33
N ALA A 41 2.53 7.15 3.13
CA ALA A 41 2.93 7.19 4.54
C ALA A 41 3.52 5.84 4.95
N ASP A 42 4.54 5.85 5.81
CA ASP A 42 5.19 4.68 6.42
C ASP A 42 5.54 5.03 7.88
N THR A 43 5.25 4.14 8.82
CA THR A 43 5.61 4.29 10.25
C THR A 43 7.02 3.80 10.58
N GLU A 44 7.74 3.26 9.60
CA GLU A 44 9.04 2.60 9.78
C GLU A 44 8.95 1.48 10.84
N ASP A 45 10.04 1.26 11.58
CA ASP A 45 10.14 0.26 12.63
C ASP A 45 9.67 0.77 14.01
N LYS A 46 8.95 1.89 14.07
CA LYS A 46 8.49 2.49 15.34
C LYS A 46 6.98 2.44 15.52
N PRO A 47 6.48 2.38 16.77
CA PRO A 47 5.05 2.56 17.03
C PRO A 47 4.59 3.91 16.50
N GLY A 48 3.51 3.93 15.73
CA GLY A 48 3.02 5.14 15.10
C GLY A 48 1.74 4.92 14.31
N VAL A 49 1.31 5.99 13.63
CA VAL A 49 0.12 5.99 12.77
C VAL A 49 0.51 6.53 11.40
N ALA A 50 0.23 5.76 10.35
CA ALA A 50 0.31 6.22 8.97
C ALA A 50 -0.99 6.93 8.60
N ILE A 51 -0.91 8.19 8.15
CA ILE A 51 -2.06 9.00 7.73
C ILE A 51 -1.78 9.50 6.31
N ALA A 52 -2.72 9.27 5.40
CA ALA A 52 -2.65 9.76 4.03
C ALA A 52 -4.05 10.02 3.47
N GLU A 53 -4.15 10.94 2.50
CA GLU A 53 -5.38 11.23 1.78
C GLU A 53 -5.66 10.17 0.71
N ILE A 54 -6.92 9.73 0.62
CA ILE A 54 -7.39 8.89 -0.49
C ILE A 54 -8.09 9.78 -1.50
N ASN A 55 -7.52 9.87 -2.70
CA ASN A 55 -8.02 10.73 -3.77
C ASN A 55 -8.63 9.89 -4.92
N PRO A 56 -9.97 9.93 -5.11
CA PRO A 56 -10.63 9.19 -6.19
C PRO A 56 -10.18 9.60 -7.60
N SER A 57 -9.89 10.89 -7.82
CA SER A 57 -9.43 11.37 -9.13
C SER A 57 -8.05 10.83 -9.49
N ARG A 58 -7.16 10.63 -8.51
CA ARG A 58 -5.87 9.96 -8.70
C ARG A 58 -6.06 8.50 -9.12
N LEU A 59 -6.98 7.78 -8.49
CA LEU A 59 -7.31 6.40 -8.86
C LEU A 59 -7.78 6.30 -10.32
N GLU A 60 -8.70 7.17 -10.73
CA GLU A 60 -9.19 7.21 -12.11
C GLU A 60 -8.10 7.60 -13.11
N GLN A 61 -7.23 8.56 -12.75
CA GLN A 61 -6.10 8.95 -13.58
C GLN A 61 -5.16 7.76 -13.82
N VAL A 62 -4.77 7.05 -12.77
CA VAL A 62 -3.87 5.89 -12.87
C VAL A 62 -4.48 4.79 -13.71
N ARG A 63 -5.77 4.48 -13.53
CA ARG A 63 -6.46 3.46 -14.34
C ARG A 63 -6.56 3.83 -15.82
N ARG A 64 -6.63 5.11 -16.17
CA ARG A 64 -6.57 5.59 -17.56
C ARG A 64 -5.17 5.48 -18.15
N GLN A 65 -4.13 5.79 -17.36
CA GLN A 65 -2.74 5.71 -17.81
C GLN A 65 -2.23 4.27 -17.90
N MET A 66 -2.70 3.37 -17.02
CA MET A 66 -2.34 1.96 -16.97
C MET A 66 -3.62 1.10 -16.91
N PRO A 67 -4.29 0.85 -18.05
CA PRO A 67 -5.54 0.09 -18.11
C PRO A 67 -5.31 -1.44 -18.02
N SER A 68 -4.34 -1.89 -17.21
CA SER A 68 -3.93 -3.30 -17.11
C SER A 68 -5.08 -4.24 -16.74
N LEU A 69 -6.05 -3.75 -15.94
CA LEU A 69 -7.25 -4.50 -15.58
C LEU A 69 -8.15 -4.81 -16.77
N GLN A 70 -8.17 -3.96 -17.80
CA GLN A 70 -8.97 -4.16 -19.01
C GLN A 70 -8.33 -5.19 -19.96
N HIS A 71 -7.03 -5.44 -19.81
CA HIS A 71 -6.30 -6.41 -20.63
C HIS A 71 -6.36 -7.84 -20.05
N ARG A 72 -7.08 -8.07 -18.95
CA ARG A 72 -7.20 -9.40 -18.33
C ARG A 72 -7.97 -10.33 -19.26
N VAL A 73 -7.31 -11.41 -19.70
CA VAL A 73 -7.94 -12.51 -20.43
C VAL A 73 -8.19 -13.63 -19.44
N PHE A 74 -9.46 -13.93 -19.18
CA PHE A 74 -9.86 -15.14 -18.45
C PHE A 74 -10.18 -16.19 -19.49
N THR A 75 -9.33 -17.21 -19.57
CA THR A 75 -9.59 -18.41 -20.39
C THR A 75 -10.52 -19.36 -19.66
#